data_AF-A0A0M5J938-F1
#
_entry.id   AF-A0A0M5J938-F1
#
_cell.length_a   1.000
_cell.length_b   1.000
_cell.length_c   1.000
_cell.angle_alpha   90.00
_cell.angle_beta   90.00
_cell.angle_gamma   90.00
#
_symmetry.space_group_name_H-M   'P 1'
#
loop_
_entity.id
_entity.type
_entity.pdbx_description
1 polymer ?
#
loop_
_entity_poly.entity_id
_entity_poly.type
_entity_poly.pdbx_seq_one_letter_code
_entity_poly.pdbx_strand_id
1 'polypeptide(L)'
;EVAYRYPVPNRYYTDYQVRKYGAHGTSHQYVSQEAAKLLGKPIEETKIITAHVGNGVSITAVDGGKSVDTSMGLTPLGGVMMGTRTGDLDPAIIPFIIDREPDMADAERIRHVFNKESGLLGISEKSSDMRDIIAGKEAGDEK
;
A
#
# COMPACT_ATOMS: atom_id res chain seq x y z
N GLU A 1 6.36 -4.82 -21.17
CA GLU A 1 6.45 -3.55 -20.41
C GLU A 1 6.32 -3.88 -18.93
N VAL A 2 7.12 -3.25 -18.05
CA VAL A 2 7.23 -3.68 -16.64
C VAL A 2 6.44 -2.73 -15.75
N ALA A 3 5.60 -3.24 -14.86
CA ALA A 3 4.65 -2.51 -14.01
C ALA A 3 5.29 -1.67 -12.88
N TYR A 4 6.45 -1.03 -13.14
CA TYR A 4 7.14 -0.20 -12.16
C TYR A 4 7.24 1.28 -12.52
N ARG A 5 6.93 1.67 -13.76
CA ARG A 5 7.17 3.05 -14.20
C ARG A 5 5.98 3.95 -13.86
N TYR A 6 6.24 5.03 -13.14
CA TYR A 6 5.26 6.07 -12.91
C TYR A 6 5.14 7.00 -14.13
N PRO A 7 3.93 7.53 -14.43
CA PRO A 7 3.70 8.46 -15.53
C PRO A 7 4.16 9.89 -15.17
N VAL A 8 5.44 10.03 -14.86
CA VAL A 8 6.09 11.30 -14.51
C VAL A 8 7.26 11.58 -15.47
N PRO A 9 7.75 12.83 -15.57
CA PRO A 9 8.88 13.17 -16.44
C PRO A 9 10.05 12.19 -16.30
N ASN A 10 10.58 11.71 -17.43
CA ASN A 10 11.58 10.64 -17.49
C ASN A 10 12.82 10.88 -16.62
N ARG A 11 13.23 12.15 -16.46
CA ARG A 11 14.36 12.54 -15.60
C ARG A 11 14.22 12.01 -14.16
N TYR A 12 13.00 11.93 -13.63
CA TYR A 12 12.80 11.42 -12.26
C TYR A 12 13.09 9.93 -12.15
N TYR A 13 12.82 9.16 -13.21
CA TYR A 13 13.22 7.76 -13.27
C TYR A 13 14.72 7.60 -13.47
N THR A 14 15.35 8.35 -14.38
CA THR A 14 16.78 8.19 -14.70
C THR A 14 17.69 8.69 -13.59
N ASP A 15 17.37 9.85 -13.02
CA ASP A 15 18.28 10.59 -12.14
C ASP A 15 18.05 10.21 -10.66
N TYR A 16 16.80 9.92 -10.30
CA TYR A 16 16.38 9.66 -8.91
C TYR A 16 15.77 8.28 -8.68
N GLN A 17 15.68 7.44 -9.73
CA GLN A 17 15.09 6.10 -9.64
C GLN A 17 13.65 6.11 -9.11
N VAL A 18 12.85 7.12 -9.48
CA VAL A 18 11.42 7.16 -9.14
C VAL A 18 10.68 6.06 -9.91
N ARG A 19 10.33 4.99 -9.19
CA ARG A 19 9.64 3.81 -9.70
C ARG A 19 8.92 3.08 -8.55
N LYS A 20 8.08 2.12 -8.90
CA LYS A 20 7.55 1.14 -7.96
C LYS A 20 8.67 0.19 -7.52
N TYR A 21 8.82 0.02 -6.20
CA TYR A 21 9.68 -0.99 -5.58
C TYR A 21 8.86 -2.07 -4.88
N GLY A 22 7.76 -1.67 -4.24
CA GLY A 22 6.95 -2.57 -3.43
C GLY A 22 7.54 -2.87 -2.06
N ALA A 23 6.79 -3.61 -1.23
CA ALA A 23 7.27 -4.17 0.03
C ALA A 23 6.57 -5.52 0.30
N HIS A 24 6.87 -6.12 1.46
CA HIS A 24 6.39 -7.45 1.85
C HIS A 24 6.80 -8.57 0.87
N GLY A 25 7.88 -8.38 0.11
CA GLY A 25 8.33 -9.33 -0.93
C GLY A 25 8.58 -10.74 -0.40
N THR A 26 9.19 -10.87 0.79
CA THR A 26 9.42 -12.17 1.43
C THR A 26 8.11 -12.88 1.79
N SER A 27 7.12 -12.15 2.29
CA SER A 27 5.80 -12.71 2.60
C SER A 27 5.08 -13.15 1.33
N HIS A 28 5.03 -12.29 0.30
CA HIS A 28 4.39 -12.62 -0.98
C HIS A 28 5.05 -13.81 -1.67
N GLN A 29 6.38 -13.87 -1.66
CA GLN A 29 7.14 -15.00 -2.20
C GLN A 29 6.76 -16.29 -1.47
N TYR A 30 6.82 -16.30 -0.14
CA TYR A 30 6.50 -17.47 0.67
C TYR A 30 5.06 -17.96 0.43
N VAL A 31 4.06 -17.08 0.56
CA VAL A 31 2.65 -17.49 0.46
C VAL A 31 2.27 -17.92 -0.96
N SER A 32 2.89 -17.36 -2.01
CA SER A 32 2.67 -17.83 -3.38
C SER A 32 3.18 -19.26 -3.59
N GLN A 33 4.34 -19.61 -3.00
CA GLN A 33 4.90 -20.96 -3.05
C GLN A 33 4.05 -21.95 -2.26
N GLU A 34 3.60 -21.58 -1.06
CA GLU A 34 2.69 -22.43 -0.27
C GLU A 34 1.34 -22.63 -0.96
N ALA A 35 0.79 -21.60 -1.58
CA ALA A 35 -0.43 -21.71 -2.36
C ALA A 35 -0.28 -22.68 -3.55
N ALA A 36 0.84 -22.65 -4.28
CA ALA A 36 1.10 -23.61 -5.35
C ALA A 36 1.17 -25.07 -4.84
N LYS A 37 1.81 -25.30 -3.68
CA LYS A 37 1.84 -26.62 -3.02
C LYS A 37 0.43 -27.10 -2.66
N LEU A 38 -0.39 -26.23 -2.05
CA LEU A 38 -1.78 -26.56 -1.69
C LEU A 38 -2.65 -26.89 -2.90
N LEU A 39 -2.38 -26.25 -4.05
CA LEU A 39 -3.06 -26.52 -5.31
C LEU A 39 -2.54 -27.79 -6.02
N GLY A 40 -1.46 -28.40 -5.52
CA GLY A 40 -0.82 -29.56 -6.16
C GLY A 40 -0.21 -29.24 -7.52
N LYS A 41 0.24 -27.99 -7.74
CA LYS A 41 0.78 -27.52 -9.01
C LYS A 41 2.22 -26.98 -8.87
N PRO A 42 3.08 -27.15 -9.88
CA PRO A 42 4.33 -26.39 -9.98
C PRO A 42 4.03 -24.88 -9.97
N ILE A 43 4.86 -24.09 -9.29
CA ILE A 43 4.65 -22.64 -9.16
C ILE A 43 4.66 -21.94 -10.54
N GLU A 44 5.43 -22.47 -11.49
CA GLU A 44 5.57 -22.02 -12.87
C GLU A 44 4.26 -22.12 -13.67
N GLU A 45 3.33 -22.99 -13.25
CA GLU A 45 2.03 -23.20 -13.89
C GLU A 45 0.89 -22.42 -13.21
N THR A 46 1.21 -21.55 -12.24
CA THR A 46 0.21 -20.82 -11.46
C THR A 46 0.18 -19.34 -11.79
N LYS A 47 -1.00 -18.76 -11.61
CA LYS A 47 -1.24 -17.31 -11.54
C LYS A 47 -1.93 -17.01 -10.23
N ILE A 48 -1.23 -16.35 -9.33
CA ILE A 48 -1.64 -16.17 -7.94
C ILE A 48 -1.69 -14.68 -7.63
N ILE A 49 -2.76 -14.23 -6.98
CA ILE A 49 -2.82 -12.93 -6.32
C ILE A 49 -2.61 -13.17 -4.84
N THR A 50 -1.58 -12.57 -4.27
CA THR A 50 -1.28 -12.65 -2.84
C THR A 50 -1.69 -11.36 -2.16
N ALA A 51 -2.48 -11.45 -1.09
CA ALA A 51 -2.89 -10.32 -0.26
C ALA A 51 -2.24 -10.44 1.11
N HIS A 52 -1.24 -9.60 1.39
CA HIS A 52 -0.67 -9.46 2.72
C HIS A 52 -1.49 -8.40 3.45
N VAL A 53 -2.30 -8.83 4.43
CA VAL A 53 -3.22 -7.95 5.17
C VAL A 53 -2.83 -7.95 6.65
N GLY A 54 -2.23 -6.86 7.09
CA GLY A 54 -1.93 -6.57 8.49
C GLY A 54 -2.00 -5.07 8.75
N ASN A 55 -1.19 -4.55 9.68
CA ASN A 55 -1.08 -3.10 9.87
C ASN A 55 -0.51 -2.39 8.62
N GLY A 56 0.30 -3.11 7.83
CA GLY A 56 0.57 -2.79 6.44
C GLY A 56 -0.19 -3.72 5.51
N VAL A 57 -0.72 -3.16 4.41
CA VAL A 57 -1.48 -3.92 3.42
C VAL A 57 -0.82 -3.81 2.06
N SER A 58 -0.60 -4.93 1.41
CA SER A 58 -0.14 -4.93 0.02
C SER A 58 -0.67 -6.14 -0.74
N ILE A 59 -0.96 -5.95 -2.02
CA ILE A 59 -1.45 -6.98 -2.93
C ILE A 59 -0.41 -7.16 -4.03
N THR A 60 -0.05 -8.40 -4.36
CA THR A 60 0.95 -8.70 -5.38
C THR A 60 0.40 -9.72 -6.37
N ALA A 61 0.56 -9.44 -7.67
CA ALA A 61 0.29 -10.40 -8.73
C ALA A 61 1.56 -11.21 -9.00
N VAL A 62 1.44 -12.54 -8.94
CA VAL A 62 2.52 -13.50 -9.15
C VAL A 62 2.15 -14.39 -10.33
N ASP A 63 2.96 -14.36 -11.39
CA ASP A 63 2.80 -15.20 -12.59
C ASP A 63 4.02 -16.14 -12.69
N GLY A 64 3.78 -17.45 -12.59
CA GLY A 64 4.84 -18.45 -12.64
C GLY A 64 5.92 -18.26 -11.57
N GLY A 65 5.53 -17.84 -10.35
CA GLY A 65 6.45 -17.57 -9.25
C GLY A 65 7.20 -16.23 -9.32
N LYS A 66 6.92 -15.40 -10.33
CA LYS A 66 7.53 -14.07 -10.50
C LYS A 66 6.52 -12.99 -10.15
N SER A 67 6.91 -12.04 -9.31
CA SER A 67 6.11 -10.83 -9.07
C SER A 67 6.06 -10.01 -10.37
N VAL A 68 4.86 -9.79 -10.89
CA VAL A 68 4.62 -9.01 -12.12
C VAL A 68 4.03 -7.63 -11.84
N ASP A 69 3.35 -7.45 -10.71
CA ASP A 69 2.91 -6.16 -10.19
C ASP A 69 2.66 -6.24 -8.68
N THR A 70 2.69 -5.10 -7.99
CA THR A 70 2.37 -4.99 -6.56
C THR A 70 1.71 -3.66 -6.25
N SER A 71 0.91 -3.59 -5.19
CA SER A 71 0.17 -2.37 -4.85
C SER A 71 1.07 -1.30 -4.23
N MET A 72 2.10 -1.69 -3.47
CA MET A 72 3.00 -0.71 -2.84
C MET A 72 3.92 -0.05 -3.85
N GLY A 73 4.24 1.22 -3.58
CA GLY A 73 4.83 2.15 -4.54
C GLY A 73 6.34 2.28 -4.48
N LEU A 74 6.80 3.52 -4.68
CA LEU A 74 8.15 3.97 -4.34
C LEU A 74 8.49 3.69 -2.86
N THR A 75 7.49 3.80 -2.00
CA THR A 75 7.55 3.50 -0.57
C THR A 75 6.39 2.59 -0.17
N PRO A 76 6.39 2.04 1.06
CA PRO A 76 5.26 1.29 1.60
C PRO A 76 3.98 2.11 1.87
N LEU A 77 3.90 3.37 1.41
CA LEU A 77 2.73 4.23 1.55
C LEU A 77 1.69 3.98 0.45
N GLY A 78 2.13 3.78 -0.79
CA GLY A 78 1.23 3.56 -1.94
C GLY A 78 0.46 2.24 -1.83
N GLY A 79 -0.66 2.16 -2.55
CA GLY A 79 -1.54 0.99 -2.63
C GLY A 79 -2.81 1.16 -1.79
N VAL A 80 -3.11 0.17 -0.96
CA VAL A 80 -4.38 0.11 -0.22
C VAL A 80 -4.27 0.91 1.08
N MET A 81 -5.39 1.48 1.54
CA MET A 81 -5.51 2.02 2.89
C MET A 81 -5.08 0.99 3.95
N MET A 82 -4.38 1.44 5.00
CA MET A 82 -3.83 0.58 6.04
C MET A 82 -4.18 1.11 7.44
N GLY A 83 -3.55 0.58 8.50
CA GLY A 83 -3.87 0.98 9.88
C GLY A 83 -3.71 2.48 10.12
N THR A 84 -2.55 3.04 9.78
CA THR A 84 -2.24 4.48 9.95
C THR A 84 -1.82 5.19 8.66
N ARG A 85 -1.83 4.47 7.53
CA ARG A 85 -1.34 4.93 6.23
C ARG A 85 -2.50 5.20 5.28
N THR A 86 -2.39 6.27 4.51
CA THR A 86 -3.40 6.64 3.51
C THR A 86 -3.66 5.55 2.48
N GLY A 87 -2.60 4.89 2.00
CA GLY A 87 -2.67 4.21 0.71
C GLY A 87 -2.60 5.23 -0.43
N ASP A 88 -3.14 4.85 -1.58
CA ASP A 88 -3.24 5.70 -2.76
C ASP A 88 -4.23 6.85 -2.54
N LEU A 89 -3.85 8.02 -3.06
CA LEU A 89 -4.61 9.26 -3.03
C LEU A 89 -4.44 9.99 -4.36
N ASP A 90 -5.34 10.92 -4.66
CA ASP A 90 -5.09 11.93 -5.68
C ASP A 90 -3.92 12.83 -5.24
N PRO A 91 -2.82 12.92 -6.00
CA PRO A 91 -1.69 13.79 -5.66
C PRO A 91 -2.07 15.27 -5.52
N ALA A 92 -3.17 15.73 -6.12
CA ALA A 92 -3.66 17.11 -6.01
C ALA A 92 -4.18 17.46 -4.60
N ILE A 93 -4.43 16.48 -3.74
CA ILE A 93 -4.80 16.70 -2.34
C ILE A 93 -3.67 17.42 -1.58
N ILE A 94 -2.41 17.10 -1.88
CA ILE A 94 -1.26 17.71 -1.21
C ILE A 94 -1.25 19.24 -1.36
N PRO A 95 -1.20 19.81 -2.58
CA PRO A 95 -1.24 21.28 -2.73
C PRO A 95 -2.56 21.87 -2.22
N PHE A 96 -3.69 21.17 -2.38
CA PHE A 96 -4.99 21.65 -1.87
C PHE A 96 -5.01 21.86 -0.35
N ILE A 97 -4.36 20.95 0.40
CA ILE A 97 -4.19 21.08 1.86
C ILE A 97 -3.20 22.21 2.17
N ILE A 98 -2.05 22.27 1.48
CA ILE A 98 -1.03 23.32 1.71
C ILE A 98 -1.61 24.72 1.55
N ASP A 99 -2.51 24.93 0.58
CA ASP A 99 -3.19 26.22 0.37
C ASP A 99 -4.05 26.66 1.58
N ARG A 100 -4.45 25.74 2.46
CA ARG A 100 -5.29 25.97 3.65
C ARG A 100 -4.51 25.87 4.96
N GLU A 101 -3.50 25.00 4.99
CA GLU A 101 -2.63 24.71 6.11
C GLU A 101 -1.18 24.87 5.64
N PRO A 102 -0.63 26.10 5.65
CA PRO A 102 0.69 26.38 5.07
C PRO A 102 1.85 25.63 5.73
N ASP A 103 1.69 25.17 6.97
CA ASP A 103 2.65 24.31 7.69
C ASP A 103 2.77 22.92 7.05
N MET A 104 1.76 22.46 6.31
CA MET A 104 1.82 21.24 5.50
C MET A 104 2.78 21.36 4.32
N ALA A 105 3.36 22.53 4.03
CA ALA A 105 4.42 22.67 3.03
C ALA A 105 5.73 21.93 3.44
N ASP A 106 5.88 21.58 4.72
CA ASP A 106 6.97 20.72 5.17
C ASP A 106 6.75 19.26 4.72
N ALA A 107 7.69 18.75 3.92
CA ALA A 107 7.64 17.39 3.42
C ALA A 107 7.68 16.33 4.54
N GLU A 108 8.32 16.59 5.68
CA GLU A 108 8.27 15.68 6.84
C GLU A 108 6.89 15.67 7.48
N ARG A 109 6.22 16.83 7.56
CA ARG A 109 4.84 16.90 8.05
C ARG A 109 3.90 16.09 7.17
N ILE A 110 4.00 16.23 5.84
CA ILE A 110 3.22 15.42 4.88
C ILE A 110 3.50 13.92 5.11
N ARG A 111 4.78 13.53 5.20
CA ARG A 111 5.16 12.13 5.47
C ARG A 111 4.55 11.62 6.76
N HIS A 112 4.59 12.42 7.82
CA HIS A 112 4.05 12.05 9.12
C HIS A 112 2.54 11.85 9.06
N VAL A 113 1.79 12.84 8.56
CA VAL A 113 0.32 12.74 8.44
C VAL A 113 -0.06 11.51 7.63
N PHE A 114 0.56 11.33 6.46
CA PHE A 114 0.19 10.25 5.55
C PHE A 114 0.58 8.86 6.05
N ASN A 115 1.58 8.74 6.94
CA ASN A 115 2.02 7.45 7.47
C ASN A 115 1.50 7.12 8.88
N LYS A 116 1.15 8.12 9.68
CA LYS A 116 0.91 7.96 11.12
C LYS A 116 -0.45 8.47 11.59
N GLU A 117 -1.04 9.44 10.89
CA GLU A 117 -2.31 10.08 11.29
C GLU A 117 -3.46 9.74 10.33
N SER A 118 -3.23 8.88 9.33
CA SER A 118 -4.19 8.55 8.27
C SER A 118 -4.72 7.11 8.40
N GLY A 119 -5.28 6.56 7.32
CA GLY A 119 -5.73 5.16 7.31
C GLY A 119 -6.95 4.92 8.18
N LEU A 120 -7.09 3.69 8.68
CA LEU A 120 -8.16 3.33 9.63
C LEU A 120 -8.20 4.26 10.83
N LEU A 121 -7.04 4.62 11.38
CA LEU A 121 -6.93 5.55 12.50
C LEU A 121 -7.50 6.92 12.15
N GLY A 122 -7.11 7.48 11.00
CA GLY A 122 -7.55 8.81 10.59
C GLY A 122 -9.05 8.87 10.27
N ILE A 123 -9.63 7.78 9.72
CA ILE A 123 -11.06 7.74 9.35
C ILE A 123 -11.95 7.43 10.55
N SER A 124 -11.56 6.44 11.37
CA SER A 124 -12.33 6.06 12.56
C SER A 124 -12.17 7.04 13.71
N GLU A 125 -11.09 7.83 13.71
CA GLU A 125 -10.64 8.68 14.81
C GLU A 125 -10.43 7.92 16.14
N LYS A 126 -10.29 6.58 16.07
CA LYS A 126 -10.29 5.70 17.25
C LYS A 126 -9.14 4.72 17.26
N SER A 127 -9.03 3.88 16.24
CA SER A 127 -8.06 2.79 16.23
C SER A 127 -7.48 2.52 14.86
N SER A 128 -6.21 2.14 14.86
CA SER A 128 -5.54 1.55 13.69
C SER A 128 -5.73 0.03 13.58
N ASP A 129 -6.32 -0.61 14.59
CA ASP A 129 -6.49 -2.05 14.67
C ASP A 129 -7.87 -2.46 14.16
N MET A 130 -7.90 -3.34 13.15
CA MET A 130 -9.14 -3.83 12.56
C MET A 130 -10.06 -4.54 13.56
N ARG A 131 -9.52 -5.13 14.63
CA ARG A 131 -10.32 -5.79 15.67
C ARG A 131 -11.21 -4.80 16.40
N ASP A 132 -10.66 -3.63 16.74
CA ASP A 132 -11.42 -2.57 17.42
C ASP A 132 -12.47 -1.98 16.48
N ILE A 133 -12.12 -1.78 15.20
CA ILE A 133 -13.06 -1.28 14.19
C ILE A 133 -14.24 -2.24 14.00
N ILE A 134 -13.98 -3.54 13.90
CA ILE A 134 -15.04 -4.55 13.76
C ILE A 134 -15.94 -4.56 15.00
N ALA A 135 -15.35 -4.55 16.20
CA ALA A 135 -16.11 -4.53 17.45
C ALA A 135 -16.99 -3.27 17.58
N GLY A 136 -16.46 -2.10 17.21
CA GLY A 136 -17.22 -0.85 17.17
C GLY A 136 -18.40 -0.93 16.20
N LYS A 137 -18.16 -1.39 14.97
CA LYS A 137 -19.21 -1.60 13.97
C LYS A 137 -20.30 -2.55 14.47
N GLU A 138 -19.94 -3.67 15.09
CA GLU A 138 -20.88 -4.64 15.66
C GLU A 138 -21.70 -4.05 16.82
N ALA A 139 -21.13 -3.11 17.57
CA ALA A 139 -21.81 -2.35 18.63
C ALA A 139 -22.67 -1.20 18.09
N GLY A 140 -22.77 -1.02 16.77
CA GLY A 140 -23.56 0.04 16.14
C GLY A 140 -22.84 1.38 16.05
N ASP A 141 -21.51 1.39 16.17
CA ASP A 141 -20.71 2.60 16.00
C ASP A 141 -20.57 2.98 14.53
N GLU A 142 -20.82 4.26 14.22
CA GLU A 142 -20.72 4.80 12.85
C GLU A 142 -19.27 5.13 12.44
N LYS A 143 -18.35 5.22 13.41
CA LYS A 143 -16.92 5.55 13.19
C LYS A 143 -15.99 4.39 13.51
#